data_AF-A0A367IYQ2-F1
#
_entry.id   AF-A0A367IYQ2-F1
#
_cell.length_a   1.000
_cell.length_b   1.000
_cell.length_c   1.000
_cell.angle_alpha   90.00
_cell.angle_beta   90.00
_cell.angle_gamma   90.00
#
_symmetry.space_group_name_H-M   'P 1'
#
loop_
_entity.id
_entity.type
_entity.pdbx_description
1 polymer ?
#
loop_
_entity_poly.entity_id
_entity_poly.type
_entity_poly.pdbx_seq_one_letter_code
_entity_poly.pdbx_strand_id
1 'polypeptide(L)'
;MVELKANIAHSRKTYNVYFDKQKALFLYLLRFEFLKAKPTAEQAVINPRTAQGWVKWMNEEPECDIYGKLMNKVSRAGFQLQDEHKHFSIKLFDEEPQETRQDASDALAAA
;
A
#
# COMPACT_ATOMS: atom_id res chain seq x y z
N MET A 1 -24.83 10.67 1.42
CA MET A 1 -23.60 11.52 1.36
C MET A 1 -23.55 12.65 2.39
N VAL A 2 -24.68 13.29 2.72
CA VAL A 2 -24.73 14.34 3.75
C VAL A 2 -24.24 13.84 5.12
N GLU A 3 -24.71 12.67 5.57
CA GLU A 3 -24.25 12.05 6.83
C GLU A 3 -22.75 11.68 6.82
N LEU A 4 -22.23 11.31 5.66
CA LEU A 4 -20.81 10.99 5.46
C LEU A 4 -19.93 12.23 5.64
N LYS A 5 -20.35 13.37 5.07
CA LYS A 5 -19.70 14.68 5.25
C LYS A 5 -19.69 15.10 6.72
N ALA A 6 -20.81 14.95 7.43
CA ALA A 6 -20.93 15.30 8.85
C ALA A 6 -20.00 14.46 9.76
N ASN A 7 -19.87 13.17 9.46
CA ASN A 7 -19.00 12.25 10.22
C ASN A 7 -17.50 12.56 10.03
N ILE A 8 -17.08 12.95 8.82
CA ILE A 8 -15.67 13.26 8.54
C ILE A 8 -15.21 14.54 9.25
N ALA A 9 -16.09 15.55 9.35
CA ALA A 9 -15.81 16.82 10.01
C ALA A 9 -15.43 16.67 11.50
N HIS A 10 -15.88 15.58 12.15
CA HIS A 10 -15.60 15.29 13.56
C HIS A 10 -14.36 14.40 13.78
N SER A 11 -13.68 13.97 12.72
CA SER A 11 -12.52 13.07 12.84
C SER A 11 -11.24 13.84 13.22
N ARG A 12 -10.54 13.37 14.26
CA ARG A 12 -9.20 13.88 14.62
C ARG A 12 -8.21 13.51 13.51
N LYS A 13 -7.49 14.50 13.00
CA LYS A 13 -6.48 14.31 11.95
C LYS A 13 -5.26 13.58 12.52
N THR A 14 -5.17 12.27 12.29
CA THR A 14 -3.90 11.54 12.34
C THR A 14 -3.15 11.76 11.02
N TYR A 15 -1.88 12.14 11.09
CA TYR A 15 -1.06 12.44 9.91
C TYR A 15 -1.06 11.26 8.92
N ASN A 16 -1.43 11.52 7.66
CA ASN A 16 -1.39 10.57 6.53
C ASN A 16 -2.21 9.27 6.66
N VAL A 17 -3.19 9.21 7.57
CA VAL A 17 -4.15 8.09 7.65
C VAL A 17 -5.54 8.60 7.28
N TYR A 18 -6.12 8.05 6.22
CA TYR A 18 -7.46 8.41 5.74
C TYR A 18 -8.42 7.25 5.95
N PHE A 19 -9.56 7.54 6.56
CA PHE A 19 -10.63 6.57 6.77
C PHE A 19 -11.32 6.20 5.46
N ASP A 20 -11.88 5.00 5.38
CA ASP A 20 -12.61 4.54 4.19
C ASP A 20 -13.76 5.47 3.82
N LYS A 21 -14.40 6.09 4.81
CA LYS A 21 -15.42 7.12 4.61
C LYS A 21 -14.90 8.32 3.81
N GLN A 22 -13.67 8.78 4.08
CA GLN A 22 -13.03 9.89 3.35
C GLN A 22 -12.68 9.47 1.92
N LYS A 23 -12.12 8.27 1.77
CA LYS A 23 -11.81 7.66 0.47
C LYS A 23 -13.05 7.50 -0.42
N ALA A 24 -14.15 6.99 0.16
CA ALA A 24 -15.43 6.83 -0.52
C ALA A 24 -16.01 8.16 -0.99
N LEU A 25 -15.99 9.17 -0.12
CA LEU A 25 -16.44 10.51 -0.47
C LEU A 25 -15.59 11.10 -1.60
N PHE A 26 -14.27 10.92 -1.54
CA PHE A 26 -13.35 11.37 -2.59
C PHE A 26 -13.65 10.71 -3.95
N LEU A 27 -13.77 9.38 -4.00
CA LEU A 27 -14.11 8.67 -5.24
C LEU A 27 -15.46 9.09 -5.80
N TYR A 28 -16.46 9.26 -4.95
CA TYR A 28 -17.78 9.67 -5.37
C TYR A 28 -17.75 11.04 -6.05
N LEU A 29 -17.15 12.03 -5.38
CA LEU A 29 -17.03 13.39 -5.89
C LEU A 29 -16.19 13.44 -7.19
N LEU A 30 -15.19 12.58 -7.31
CA LEU A 30 -14.33 12.52 -8.49
C LEU A 30 -15.03 11.86 -9.69
N ARG A 31 -15.70 10.71 -9.49
CA ARG A 31 -16.27 9.89 -10.57
C ARG A 31 -17.70 10.25 -10.95
N PHE A 32 -18.51 10.70 -10.00
CA PHE A 32 -19.94 10.95 -10.23
C PHE A 32 -20.28 12.45 -10.29
N GLU A 33 -19.58 13.28 -9.53
CA GLU A 33 -19.75 14.75 -9.57
C GLU A 33 -18.73 15.44 -10.50
N PHE A 34 -17.81 14.67 -11.09
CA PHE A 34 -16.77 15.12 -12.02
C PHE A 34 -15.94 16.31 -11.53
N LEU A 35 -15.77 16.43 -10.20
CA LEU A 35 -14.99 17.49 -9.59
C LEU A 35 -13.50 17.25 -9.81
N LYS A 36 -12.71 18.33 -9.83
CA LYS A 36 -11.24 18.23 -9.89
C LYS A 36 -10.67 17.66 -8.60
N ALA A 37 -9.46 17.10 -8.65
CA ALA A 37 -8.81 16.46 -7.50
C ALA A 37 -8.74 17.35 -6.24
N LYS A 38 -8.37 18.62 -6.39
CA LYS A 38 -8.22 19.57 -5.28
C LYS A 38 -9.54 19.87 -4.53
N PRO A 39 -10.62 20.35 -5.18
CA PRO A 39 -11.89 20.61 -4.48
C PRO A 39 -12.49 19.33 -3.89
N THR A 40 -12.29 18.19 -4.55
CA THR A 40 -12.71 16.87 -4.06
C THR A 40 -11.96 16.49 -2.77
N ALA A 41 -10.65 16.73 -2.73
CA ALA A 41 -9.81 16.48 -1.56
C ALA A 41 -10.20 17.36 -0.37
N GLU A 42 -10.44 18.65 -0.60
CA GLU A 42 -10.87 19.60 0.44
C GLU A 42 -12.20 19.15 1.05
N GLN A 43 -13.18 18.74 0.23
CA GLN A 43 -14.46 18.22 0.70
C GLN A 43 -14.35 16.87 1.45
N ALA A 44 -13.40 16.02 1.07
CA ALA A 44 -13.15 14.74 1.72
C ALA A 44 -12.20 14.85 2.94
N VAL A 45 -11.69 16.05 3.24
CA VAL A 45 -10.68 16.30 4.28
C VAL A 45 -9.42 15.46 4.03
N ILE A 46 -8.99 15.39 2.78
CA ILE A 46 -7.79 14.70 2.30
C ILE A 46 -6.75 15.75 1.90
N ASN A 47 -5.46 15.48 2.13
CA ASN A 47 -4.41 16.37 1.65
C ASN A 47 -4.45 16.45 0.10
N PRO A 48 -4.54 17.66 -0.49
CA PRO A 48 -4.59 17.81 -1.95
C PRO A 48 -3.43 17.14 -2.69
N ARG A 49 -2.22 17.11 -2.11
CA ARG A 49 -1.06 16.45 -2.71
C ARG A 49 -1.23 14.93 -2.77
N THR A 50 -1.80 14.32 -1.73
CA THR A 50 -2.12 12.89 -1.72
C THR A 50 -3.20 12.57 -2.75
N ALA A 51 -4.27 13.36 -2.79
CA ALA A 51 -5.35 13.19 -3.74
C ALA A 51 -4.87 13.30 -5.20
N GLN A 52 -3.97 14.22 -5.51
CA GLN A 52 -3.34 14.32 -6.83
C GLN A 52 -2.56 13.04 -7.18
N GLY A 53 -1.79 12.50 -6.22
CA GLY A 53 -1.09 11.24 -6.39
C GLY A 53 -2.05 10.07 -6.68
N TRP A 54 -3.16 9.99 -5.96
CA TRP A 54 -4.20 8.98 -6.21
C TRP A 54 -4.83 9.12 -7.59
N VAL A 55 -5.15 10.34 -8.05
CA VAL A 55 -5.69 10.54 -9.40
C VAL A 55 -4.68 10.13 -10.47
N LYS A 56 -3.41 10.48 -10.28
CA LYS A 56 -2.34 10.06 -11.18
C LYS A 56 -2.27 8.53 -11.26
N TRP A 57 -2.21 7.85 -10.12
CA TRP A 57 -2.16 6.39 -10.07
C TRP A 57 -3.40 5.71 -10.64
N MET A 58 -4.60 6.22 -10.37
CA MET A 58 -5.83 5.66 -10.95
C MET A 58 -5.89 5.81 -12.47
N ASN A 59 -5.21 6.81 -13.04
CA ASN A 59 -5.09 6.95 -14.49
C ASN A 59 -4.04 6.01 -15.10
N GLU A 60 -2.97 5.71 -14.35
CA GLU A 60 -1.88 4.83 -14.78
C GLU A 60 -2.25 3.33 -14.62
N GLU A 61 -2.91 2.99 -13.51
CA GLU A 61 -3.36 1.64 -13.15
C GLU A 61 -4.83 1.67 -12.70
N PRO A 62 -5.80 1.49 -13.63
CA PRO A 62 -7.23 1.58 -13.30
C PRO A 62 -7.74 0.53 -12.32
N GLU A 63 -7.02 -0.59 -12.19
CA GLU A 63 -7.30 -1.68 -11.25
C GLU A 63 -6.79 -1.38 -9.82
N CYS A 64 -5.92 -0.39 -9.66
CA CYS A 64 -5.38 0.00 -8.36
C CYS A 64 -6.40 0.82 -7.58
N ASP A 65 -6.82 0.27 -6.44
CA ASP A 65 -7.84 0.86 -5.59
C ASP A 65 -7.21 1.66 -4.42
N ILE A 66 -7.75 2.85 -4.15
CA ILE A 66 -7.33 3.73 -3.06
C ILE A 66 -7.60 3.14 -1.67
N TYR A 67 -8.47 2.12 -1.58
CA TYR A 67 -8.69 1.36 -0.35
C TYR A 67 -7.54 0.40 -0.04
N GLY A 68 -6.77 0.00 -1.05
CA GLY A 68 -5.57 -0.79 -0.87
C GLY A 68 -4.56 -0.10 0.04
N LYS A 69 -3.83 -0.89 0.84
CA LYS A 69 -2.60 -0.39 1.46
C LYS A 69 -1.72 0.08 0.30
N LEU A 70 -1.32 1.35 0.35
CA LEU A 70 -0.22 1.88 -0.46
C LEU A 70 1.01 1.06 -0.05
N MET A 71 1.14 -0.17 -0.55
CA MET A 71 2.30 -0.97 -0.25
C MET A 71 3.49 -0.16 -0.75
N ASN A 72 4.55 -0.13 0.03
CA ASN A 72 5.86 0.41 -0.33
C ASN A 72 6.48 -0.38 -1.51
N LYS A 73 5.69 -0.64 -2.56
CA LYS A 73 5.91 -1.64 -3.60
C LYS A 73 6.75 -1.09 -4.74
N VAL A 74 6.86 0.24 -4.87
CA VAL A 74 7.53 0.85 -6.03
C VAL A 74 9.00 1.17 -5.78
N SER A 75 9.52 1.03 -4.55
CA SER A 75 10.93 1.34 -4.26
C SER A 75 11.65 0.33 -3.36
N ARG A 76 11.00 -0.77 -2.96
CA ARG A 76 11.74 -1.82 -2.25
C ARG A 76 12.48 -2.63 -3.31
N ALA A 77 13.81 -2.68 -3.21
CA ALA A 77 14.58 -3.65 -3.97
C ALA A 77 13.92 -5.03 -3.84
N GLY A 78 13.88 -5.78 -4.93
CA GLY A 78 13.32 -7.13 -4.93
C GLY A 78 13.88 -7.94 -3.76
N PHE A 79 13.12 -8.94 -3.31
CA PHE A 79 13.62 -9.83 -2.26
C PHE A 79 14.97 -10.39 -2.70
N GLN A 80 16.00 -10.18 -1.88
CA GLN A 80 17.35 -10.71 -2.14
C GLN A 80 17.36 -12.24 -2.18
N LEU A 81 16.36 -12.85 -1.54
CA LEU A 81 16.15 -14.29 -1.54
C LEU A 81 15.05 -14.64 -2.54
N GLN A 82 15.39 -15.47 -3.52
CA GLN A 82 14.45 -16.06 -4.46
C GLN A 82 13.82 -17.33 -3.88
N ASP A 83 12.78 -17.86 -4.52
CA ASP A 83 12.09 -19.05 -4.04
C ASP A 83 13.04 -20.26 -4.00
N GLU A 84 14.00 -20.35 -4.91
CA GLU A 84 15.04 -21.38 -4.95
C GLU A 84 15.88 -21.40 -3.67
N HIS A 85 16.26 -20.23 -3.16
CA HIS A 85 17.01 -20.09 -1.92
C HIS A 85 16.21 -20.60 -0.71
N LYS A 86 14.89 -20.41 -0.73
CA LYS A 86 13.99 -20.94 0.31
C LYS A 86 13.95 -22.46 0.27
N HIS A 87 13.85 -23.07 -0.91
CA HIS A 87 13.85 -24.52 -1.06
C HIS A 87 15.19 -25.13 -0.63
N PHE A 88 16.30 -24.45 -0.93
CA PHE A 88 17.63 -24.85 -0.47
C PHE A 88 17.72 -24.87 1.06
N SER A 89 17.34 -23.79 1.74
CA SER A 89 17.36 -23.75 3.20
C SER A 89 16.46 -24.81 3.84
N ILE A 90 15.29 -25.09 3.27
CA ILE A 90 14.39 -26.14 3.79
C ILE A 90 15.07 -27.50 3.69
N LYS A 91 15.63 -27.85 2.52
CA LYS A 91 16.34 -29.12 2.33
C LYS A 91 17.54 -29.28 3.26
N LEU A 92 18.31 -28.21 3.45
CA LEU A 92 19.49 -28.22 4.30
C LEU A 92 19.13 -28.55 5.76
N PHE A 93 18.07 -27.95 6.30
CA PHE A 93 17.62 -28.27 7.66
C PHE A 93 16.91 -29.63 7.77
N ASP A 94 16.31 -30.12 6.69
CA ASP A 94 15.73 -31.47 6.64
C ASP A 94 16.84 -32.54 6.62
N GLU A 95 17.94 -32.32 5.89
CA GLU A 95 19.08 -33.24 5.75
C GLU A 95 20.04 -33.14 6.95
N GLU A 96 20.29 -31.91 7.43
CA GLU A 96 21.25 -31.62 8.49
C GLU A 96 20.62 -30.74 9.60
N PRO A 97 19.80 -31.32 10.50
CA PRO A 97 19.09 -30.57 11.54
C PRO A 97 20.01 -29.95 12.61
N GLN A 98 21.30 -30.29 12.58
CA GLN A 98 22.33 -29.75 13.48
C GLN A 98 22.98 -28.48 12.93
N GLU A 99 22.77 -28.16 11.64
CA GLU A 99 23.37 -26.96 11.06
C GLU A 99 22.88 -25.69 11.74
N THR A 100 23.80 -24.74 11.88
CA THR A 100 23.46 -23.43 12.41
C THR A 100 22.94 -22.54 11.29
N ARG A 101 22.14 -21.53 11.64
CA ARG A 101 21.69 -20.51 10.68
C ARG A 101 22.83 -19.80 9.94
N GLN A 102 24.01 -19.75 10.55
CA GLN A 102 25.20 -19.19 9.93
C GLN A 102 25.72 -20.10 8.81
N ASP A 103 25.83 -21.40 9.08
CA ASP A 103 26.25 -22.42 8.12
C ASP A 103 25.31 -22.44 6.89
N ALA A 104 24.00 -22.39 7.13
CA ALA A 104 23.00 -22.27 6.07
C ALA A 104 23.12 -20.97 5.25
N SER A 105 23.53 -19.86 5.88
CA SER A 105 23.72 -18.59 5.18
C SER A 105 25.01 -18.58 4.36
N ASP A 106 26.06 -19.23 4.85
CA ASP A 106 27.34 -19.34 4.17
C ASP A 106 27.24 -20.34 2.99
N ALA A 107 26.52 -21.45 3.18
CA ALA A 107 26.20 -22.41 2.13
C ALA A 107 25.35 -21.78 1.02
N LEU A 108 24.37 -20.95 1.39
CA LEU A 108 23.54 -20.23 0.42
C LEU A 108 24.32 -19.14 -0.34
N ALA A 109 25.33 -18.53 0.29
CA ALA A 109 26.20 -17.55 -0.37
C ALA A 109 27.26 -18.21 -1.28
N ALA A 110 27.55 -19.49 -1.07
CA ALA A 110 28.51 -20.27 -1.86
C ALA A 110 27.87 -21.02 -3.04
N ALA A 111 26.55 -21.14 -3.08
CA ALA A 111 25.76 -21.76 -4.16
C ALA A 111 25.50 -20.79 -5.33
#